data_AF-A0A084A7V4-F1
#
_entry.id   AF-A0A084A7V4-F1
#
_cell.length_a   1.000
_cell.length_b   1.000
_cell.length_c   1.000
_cell.angle_alpha   90.00
_cell.angle_beta   90.00
_cell.angle_gamma   90.00
#
_symmetry.space_group_name_H-M   'P 1'
#
loop_
_entity.id
_entity.type
_entity.pdbx_description
1 polymer ?
#
loop_
_entity_poly.entity_id
_entity_poly.type
_entity_poly.pdbx_seq_one_letter_code
_entity_poly.pdbx_strand_id
1 'polypeptide(L)'
;MGVLSTLYIVFKPTAINSQFLVSYYETTRWYREVSKNAAEGARNHGLLNISPNDFFNTLLTIPKSAEEQQQIGSFFKQLDDTIALHQRKLDLLKEQKKGFLQKMFV
;
A
#
# COMPACT_ATOMS: atom_id res chain seq x y z
N MET A 1 6.64 -3.24 -18.63
CA MET A 1 6.79 -4.50 -17.88
C MET A 1 7.92 -4.30 -16.91
N GLY A 2 7.63 -4.21 -15.61
CA GLY A 2 8.66 -4.18 -14.57
C GLY A 2 9.05 -5.61 -14.19
N VAL A 3 10.30 -5.80 -13.76
CA VAL A 3 10.74 -7.05 -13.12
C VAL A 3 10.74 -6.84 -11.61
N LEU A 4 10.20 -7.81 -10.87
CA LEU A 4 10.25 -7.82 -9.40
C LEU A 4 11.36 -8.78 -8.95
N SER A 5 12.01 -8.46 -7.83
CA SER A 5 12.95 -9.39 -7.18
C SER A 5 12.23 -10.69 -6.82
N THR A 6 12.92 -11.82 -6.93
CA THR A 6 12.42 -13.14 -6.53
C THR A 6 12.12 -13.24 -5.03
N LEU A 7 12.54 -12.26 -4.24
CA LEU A 7 12.20 -12.14 -2.82
C LEU A 7 10.73 -11.77 -2.58
N TYR A 8 10.03 -11.22 -3.57
CA TYR A 8 8.61 -10.89 -3.45
C TYR A 8 7.73 -12.03 -3.94
N ILE A 9 6.73 -12.37 -3.14
CA ILE A 9 5.66 -13.27 -3.55
C ILE A 9 4.56 -12.46 -4.20
N VAL A 10 4.27 -12.76 -5.46
CA VAL A 10 3.24 -12.09 -6.25
C VAL A 10 2.04 -13.00 -6.38
N PHE A 11 0.87 -12.49 -6.05
CA PHE A 11 -0.40 -13.20 -6.20
C PHE A 11 -1.48 -12.25 -6.73
N LYS A 12 -2.55 -12.83 -7.29
CA LYS A 12 -3.72 -12.09 -7.76
C LYS A 12 -4.95 -12.60 -7.03
N PRO A 13 -5.71 -11.75 -6.33
CA PRO A 13 -6.97 -12.16 -5.70
C PRO A 13 -7.99 -12.53 -6.78
N THR A 14 -8.76 -13.59 -6.54
CA THR A 14 -9.80 -14.07 -7.46
C THR A 14 -11.20 -13.63 -7.04
N ALA A 15 -11.46 -13.51 -5.74
CA ALA A 15 -12.79 -13.24 -5.18
C ALA A 15 -12.92 -11.88 -4.47
N ILE A 16 -11.83 -11.13 -4.35
CA ILE A 16 -11.78 -9.86 -3.63
C ILE A 16 -11.25 -8.78 -4.56
N ASN A 17 -11.84 -7.59 -4.53
CA ASN A 17 -11.38 -6.46 -5.32
C ASN A 17 -9.93 -6.08 -4.94
N SER A 18 -9.04 -6.01 -5.94
CA SER A 18 -7.62 -5.74 -5.70
C SER A 18 -7.36 -4.33 -5.15
N GLN A 19 -8.10 -3.33 -5.61
CA GLN A 19 -7.94 -1.95 -5.14
C GLN A 19 -8.38 -1.80 -3.68
N PHE A 20 -9.45 -2.51 -3.30
CA PHE A 20 -9.86 -2.60 -1.91
C PHE A 20 -8.77 -3.24 -1.04
N LEU A 21 -8.14 -4.34 -1.49
CA LEU A 21 -7.08 -4.99 -0.72
C LEU A 21 -5.88 -4.08 -0.48
N VAL A 22 -5.51 -3.24 -1.45
CA VAL A 22 -4.46 -2.23 -1.25
C VAL A 22 -4.81 -1.35 -0.04
N SER A 23 -6.00 -0.73 -0.05
CA SER A 23 -6.47 0.11 1.06
C SER A 23 -6.62 -0.66 2.37
N TYR A 24 -7.02 -1.93 2.33
CA TYR A 24 -7.13 -2.77 3.53
C TYR A 24 -5.78 -3.02 4.20
N TYR A 25 -4.75 -3.35 3.41
CA TYR A 25 -3.41 -3.64 3.94
C TYR A 25 -2.62 -2.40 4.37
N GLU A 26 -3.04 -1.20 3.96
CA GLU A 26 -2.57 0.07 4.54
C GLU A 26 -3.09 0.29 5.97
N THR A 27 -4.14 -0.41 6.38
CA THR A 27 -4.63 -0.37 7.77
C THR A 27 -3.88 -1.34 8.67
N THR A 28 -4.08 -1.23 9.99
CA THR A 28 -3.54 -2.17 10.97
C THR A 28 -4.43 -3.41 11.20
N ARG A 29 -5.54 -3.55 10.48
CA ARG A 29 -6.55 -4.61 10.74
C ARG A 29 -6.01 -6.02 10.53
N TRP A 30 -5.06 -6.19 9.61
CA TRP A 30 -4.43 -7.48 9.33
C TRP A 30 -3.41 -7.90 10.39
N TYR A 31 -2.89 -6.97 11.21
CA TYR A 31 -1.77 -7.22 12.12
C TYR A 31 -2.07 -8.36 13.07
N ARG A 32 -3.28 -8.35 13.67
CA ARG A 32 -3.68 -9.35 14.66
C ARG A 32 -3.62 -10.77 14.11
N GLU A 33 -4.09 -10.99 12.88
CA GLU A 33 -4.13 -12.34 12.31
C GLU A 33 -2.75 -12.78 11.80
N VAL A 34 -1.96 -11.86 11.23
CA VAL A 34 -0.58 -12.18 10.84
C VAL A 34 0.27 -12.47 12.06
N SER A 35 0.15 -11.71 13.15
CA SER A 35 0.91 -11.93 14.39
C SER A 35 0.62 -13.27 15.06
N LYS A 36 -0.57 -13.84 14.87
CA LYS A 36 -0.89 -15.20 15.37
C LYS A 36 -0.13 -16.30 14.62
N ASN A 37 0.10 -16.07 13.33
CA ASN A 37 0.66 -17.07 12.41
C ASN A 37 2.14 -16.84 12.11
N ALA A 38 2.67 -15.66 12.42
CA ALA A 38 4.07 -15.34 12.26
C ALA A 38 4.89 -16.06 13.35
N ALA A 39 5.94 -16.76 12.92
CA ALA A 39 6.84 -17.45 13.82
C ALA A 39 8.10 -16.61 14.07
N GLU A 40 8.47 -16.44 15.33
CA GLU A 40 9.79 -15.95 15.72
C GLU A 40 10.74 -17.14 15.84
N GLY A 41 11.64 -17.30 14.85
CA GLY A 41 12.68 -18.33 14.88
C GLY A 41 13.99 -17.77 15.45
N ALA A 42 14.72 -18.58 16.23
CA ALA A 42 16.04 -18.22 16.76
C ALA A 42 17.08 -17.84 15.67
N ARG A 43 16.86 -18.24 14.41
CA ARG A 43 17.70 -17.91 13.25
C ARG A 43 17.31 -16.63 12.53
N ASN A 44 16.15 -16.04 12.85
CA ASN A 44 15.56 -14.95 12.08
C ASN A 44 15.94 -13.56 12.60
N HIS A 45 16.86 -13.43 13.56
CA HIS A 45 17.36 -12.14 14.08
C HIS A 45 16.24 -11.13 14.44
N GLY A 46 15.11 -11.61 14.97
CA GLY A 46 13.96 -10.76 15.32
C GLY A 46 13.05 -10.36 14.14
N LEU A 47 13.27 -10.91 12.95
CA LEU A 47 12.37 -10.74 11.81
C LEU A 47 11.23 -11.76 11.87
N LEU A 48 10.00 -11.24 11.84
CA LEU A 48 8.79 -12.05 11.70
C LEU A 48 8.82 -12.72 10.32
N ASN A 49 8.71 -14.05 10.28
CA ASN A 49 8.54 -14.79 9.04
C ASN A 49 7.17 -15.49 9.05
N ILE A 50 6.44 -15.38 7.94
CA ILE A 50 5.16 -16.05 7.72
C ILE A 50 5.26 -16.82 6.41
N SER A 51 4.90 -18.11 6.44
CA SER A 51 4.89 -18.90 5.21
C SER A 51 3.77 -18.41 4.29
N PRO A 52 3.85 -18.63 2.97
CA PRO A 52 2.78 -18.22 2.05
C PRO A 52 1.45 -18.86 2.41
N ASN A 53 1.47 -20.14 2.80
CA ASN A 53 0.27 -20.86 3.23
C ASN A 53 -0.35 -20.23 4.48
N ASP A 54 0.47 -19.88 5.47
CA ASP A 54 -0.01 -19.25 6.71
C ASP A 54 -0.58 -17.85 6.45
N PHE A 55 0.01 -17.11 5.50
CA PHE A 55 -0.50 -15.81 5.07
C PHE A 55 -1.87 -15.95 4.39
N PHE A 56 -2.03 -16.88 3.45
CA PHE A 56 -3.30 -17.08 2.75
C PHE A 56 -4.39 -17.67 3.66
N ASN A 57 -4.03 -18.29 4.78
CA ASN A 57 -4.95 -18.76 5.81
C ASN A 57 -5.35 -17.67 6.82
N THR A 58 -4.83 -16.44 6.72
CA THR A 58 -5.24 -15.34 7.61
C THR A 58 -6.69 -14.96 7.38
N LEU A 59 -7.41 -14.67 8.47
CA LEU A 59 -8.81 -14.26 8.41
C LEU A 59 -8.92 -12.76 8.17
N LEU A 60 -9.51 -12.34 7.06
CA LEU A 60 -9.71 -10.92 6.77
C LEU A 60 -11.15 -10.52 7.11
N THR A 61 -11.31 -9.50 7.94
CA THR A 61 -12.62 -8.86 8.15
C THR A 61 -12.87 -7.82 7.06
N ILE A 62 -13.64 -8.20 6.04
CA ILE A 62 -13.90 -7.39 4.84
C ILE A 62 -15.39 -7.36 4.50
N PRO A 63 -15.87 -6.35 3.76
CA PRO A 63 -17.23 -6.33 3.24
C PRO A 63 -17.50 -7.49 2.28
N LYS A 64 -18.71 -8.05 2.33
CA LYS A 64 -19.12 -9.16 1.43
C LYS A 64 -19.57 -8.68 0.05
N SER A 65 -20.06 -7.45 -0.06
CA SER A 65 -20.48 -6.86 -1.34
C SER A 65 -19.28 -6.45 -2.17
N ALA A 66 -19.24 -6.91 -3.42
CA ALA A 66 -18.21 -6.51 -4.38
C ALA A 66 -18.33 -5.03 -4.75
N GLU A 67 -19.56 -4.52 -4.80
CA GLU A 67 -19.86 -3.11 -5.07
C GLU A 67 -19.29 -2.22 -3.96
N GLU A 68 -19.49 -2.59 -2.70
CA GLU A 68 -18.93 -1.86 -1.56
C GLU A 68 -17.40 -1.86 -1.59
N GLN A 69 -16.78 -3.02 -1.85
CA GLN A 69 -15.32 -3.12 -2.00
C GLN A 69 -14.82 -2.21 -3.13
N GLN A 70 -15.49 -2.19 -4.29
CA GLN A 70 -15.12 -1.34 -5.42
C GLN A 70 -15.23 0.14 -5.08
N GLN A 71 -16.30 0.56 -4.40
CA GLN A 71 -16.50 1.96 -3.99
C GLN A 71 -15.39 2.40 -3.03
N ILE A 72 -15.10 1.60 -2.00
CA ILE A 72 -14.03 1.89 -1.03
C ILE A 72 -12.68 1.99 -1.74
N GLY A 73 -12.33 0.99 -2.55
CA GLY A 73 -11.04 0.97 -3.24
C GLY A 73 -10.89 2.15 -4.21
N SER A 74 -11.94 2.47 -4.97
CA SER A 74 -11.92 3.60 -5.91
C SER A 74 -11.80 4.94 -5.19
N PHE A 75 -12.47 5.11 -4.05
CA PHE A 75 -12.40 6.31 -3.24
C PHE A 75 -10.97 6.59 -2.74
N PHE A 76 -10.32 5.61 -2.12
CA PHE A 76 -8.96 5.80 -1.62
C PHE A 76 -7.95 6.01 -2.76
N LYS A 77 -8.10 5.28 -3.87
CA LYS A 77 -7.29 5.53 -5.06
C LYS A 77 -7.41 6.98 -5.55
N GLN A 78 -8.64 7.49 -5.65
CA GLN A 78 -8.87 8.88 -6.06
C GLN A 78 -8.26 9.88 -5.08
N LEU A 79 -8.30 9.57 -3.78
CA LEU A 79 -7.67 10.38 -2.75
C LEU A 79 -6.15 10.45 -2.94
N ASP A 80 -5.50 9.31 -3.14
CA ASP A 80 -4.05 9.24 -3.38
C ASP A 80 -3.63 9.96 -4.67
N ASP A 81 -4.39 9.77 -5.75
CA ASP A 81 -4.18 10.47 -7.02
C ASP A 81 -4.29 11.99 -6.84
N THR A 82 -5.22 12.44 -6.00
CA THR A 82 -5.42 13.87 -5.66
C THR A 82 -4.25 14.41 -4.83
N ILE A 83 -3.79 13.65 -3.83
CA ILE A 83 -2.60 14.01 -3.03
C ILE A 83 -1.37 14.13 -3.94
N ALA A 84 -1.14 13.14 -4.80
CA ALA A 84 -0.02 13.14 -5.74
C ALA A 84 -0.08 14.31 -6.74
N LEU A 85 -1.28 14.70 -7.19
CA LEU A 85 -1.47 15.88 -8.02
C LEU A 85 -1.08 17.17 -7.28
N HIS A 86 -1.53 17.34 -6.03
CA HIS A 86 -1.19 18.51 -5.23
C HIS A 86 0.29 18.56 -4.86
N GLN A 87 0.93 17.43 -4.57
CA GLN A 87 2.35 17.36 -4.29
C GLN A 87 3.19 17.82 -5.50
N ARG A 88 2.86 17.35 -6.71
CA ARG A 88 3.50 17.82 -7.95
C ARG A 88 3.35 19.33 -8.17
N LYS A 89 2.15 19.88 -7.90
CA LYS A 89 1.91 21.32 -7.99
C LYS A 89 2.75 22.09 -6.96
N LEU A 90 2.83 21.60 -5.73
CA LEU A 90 3.63 22.23 -4.68
C LEU A 90 5.11 22.27 -5.07
N ASP A 91 5.66 21.18 -5.59
CA ASP A 91 7.07 21.10 -5.97
C ASP A 91 7.38 22.02 -7.16
N LEU A 92 6.47 22.12 -8.14
CA LEU A 92 6.59 23.10 -9.22
C LEU A 92 6.62 24.55 -8.69
N LEU A 93 5.73 24.90 -7.75
CA LEU A 93 5.69 26.24 -7.16
C LEU A 93 6.96 26.56 -6.36
N LYS A 94 7.55 25.57 -5.68
CA LYS A 94 8.84 25.74 -4.99
C LYS A 94 9.97 26.04 -5.96
N GLU A 95 10.05 25.31 -7.07
CA GLU A 95 11.07 25.57 -8.11
C GLU A 95 10.88 26.92 -8.79
N GLN A 96 9.63 27.31 -9.09
CA GLN A 96 9.33 28.65 -9.63
C GLN A 96 9.75 29.76 -8.66
N LYS A 97 9.42 29.63 -7.38
CA LYS A 97 9.84 30.58 -6.33
C LYS A 97 11.36 30.71 -6.28
N LYS A 98 12.09 29.59 -6.33
CA LYS A 98 13.55 29.56 -6.35
C LYS A 98 14.10 30.30 -7.58
N GLY A 99 13.56 30.03 -8.76
CA GLY A 99 13.96 30.70 -10.00
C GLY A 99 13.71 32.21 -9.98
N PHE A 100 12.57 32.66 -9.44
CA PHE A 100 12.30 34.10 -9.31
C PHE A 100 13.21 34.78 -8.29
N LEU A 101 13.49 34.15 -7.15
CA LEU A 101 14.42 34.70 -6.17
C LEU A 101 15.84 34.83 -6.74
N GLN A 102 16.31 33.85 -7.51
CA GLN A 102 17.60 33.96 -8.19
C GLN A 102 17.64 35.17 -9.14
N LYS A 103 16.55 35.46 -9.86
CA LYS A 103 16.46 36.62 -10.75
C LYS A 103 16.30 37.96 -10.05
N MET A 104 15.98 38.00 -8.75
CA MET A 104 15.83 39.26 -7.99
C MET A 104 17.17 39.83 -7.50
N PHE A 105 18.20 38.99 -7.36
CA PHE A 105 19.50 39.37 -6.82
C PHE A 105 20.63 39.32 -7.86
N VAL A 106 20.27 39.31 -9.14
CA VAL A 106 21.17 39.41 -10.31
C VAL A 106 20.82 40.67 -11.09
#